data_AF-A0A9P7G3N9-F1
#
_entry.id   AF-A0A9P7G3N9-F1
#
_cell.length_a   1.000
_cell.length_b   1.000
_cell.length_c   1.000
_cell.angle_alpha   90.00
_cell.angle_beta   90.00
_cell.angle_gamma   90.00
#
_symmetry.space_group_name_H-M   'P 1'
#
loop_
_entity.id
_entity.type
_entity.pdbx_description
1 polymer ?
#
loop_
_entity_poly.entity_id
_entity_poly.type
_entity_poly.pdbx_seq_one_letter_code
_entity_poly.pdbx_strand_id
1 'polypeptide(L)'
;MLQPYDDHFHPVSSMYAKSADTKKSSRAVGLPFASLQVEPLENQFIKKGETDMWDYCLRRLFVRKATELKTALPGLAPGAQTLVKKLTDPARPDDERLDVRTKINQLEAKDWAILLKAFSDWPFKPDVCLLLLYTRGRVLM
;
A
#
# COMPACT_ATOMS: atom_id res chain seq x y z
N MET A 1 -5.57 8.76 28.68
CA MET A 1 -6.64 9.77 28.61
C MET A 1 -5.98 11.12 28.46
N LEU A 2 -5.82 11.62 27.24
CA LEU A 2 -5.48 13.04 27.03
C LEU A 2 -6.76 13.71 26.57
N GLN A 3 -7.19 14.76 27.27
CA GLN A 3 -7.54 16.07 26.71
C GLN A 3 -8.31 16.91 27.75
N PRO A 4 -7.82 18.09 28.17
CA PRO A 4 -8.64 19.20 28.61
C PRO A 4 -8.90 20.13 27.41
N TYR A 5 -9.31 19.57 26.26
CA TYR A 5 -9.61 20.38 25.07
C TYR A 5 -11.01 20.98 25.10
N ASP A 6 -11.95 20.34 25.80
CA ASP A 6 -13.34 20.79 25.86
C ASP A 6 -13.52 22.04 26.73
N ASP A 7 -12.68 22.24 27.76
CA ASP A 7 -12.92 23.28 28.79
C ASP A 7 -12.27 24.64 28.48
N HIS A 8 -11.29 24.71 27.58
CA HIS A 8 -10.42 25.90 27.47
C HIS A 8 -10.45 26.61 26.11
N PHE A 9 -10.93 25.96 25.05
CA PHE A 9 -11.01 26.59 23.73
C PHE A 9 -12.35 27.31 23.52
N HIS A 10 -12.29 28.63 23.47
CA HIS A 10 -13.40 29.52 23.11
C HIS A 10 -13.01 30.33 21.85
N PRO A 11 -13.96 30.69 20.98
CA PRO A 11 -15.41 30.57 21.14
C PRO A 11 -15.90 29.13 20.96
N VAL A 12 -16.79 28.71 21.86
CA VAL A 12 -17.59 27.49 21.69
C VAL A 12 -18.37 27.64 20.38
N SER A 13 -17.98 26.90 19.35
CA SER A 13 -18.72 26.93 18.09
C SER A 13 -20.15 26.48 18.41
N SER A 14 -21.13 27.32 18.10
CA SER A 14 -22.57 27.02 18.26
C SER A 14 -23.05 25.84 17.40
N MET A 15 -22.14 25.08 16.77
CA MET A 15 -22.38 23.91 15.94
C MET A 15 -22.60 22.60 16.70
N TYR A 16 -22.54 22.58 18.05
CA TYR A 16 -23.05 21.43 18.83
C TYR A 16 -24.57 21.27 18.70
N ALA A 17 -25.27 22.20 18.06
CA ALA A 17 -26.64 22.02 17.61
C ALA A 17 -26.67 21.38 16.21
N LYS A 18 -26.85 20.04 16.19
CA LYS A 18 -27.45 19.26 15.09
C LYS A 18 -26.60 19.01 13.84
N SER A 19 -25.78 17.96 13.88
CA SER A 19 -25.72 16.98 12.78
C SER A 19 -24.86 15.78 13.17
N ALA A 20 -25.48 14.81 13.84
CA ALA A 20 -24.92 13.46 14.02
C ALA A 20 -24.79 12.67 12.69
N ASP A 21 -25.10 13.29 11.55
CA ASP A 21 -25.31 12.58 10.28
C ASP A 21 -24.63 13.22 9.05
N THR A 22 -23.73 14.21 9.23
CA THR A 22 -23.11 14.87 8.08
C THR A 22 -21.63 14.55 7.98
N LYS A 23 -21.35 13.50 7.19
CA LYS A 23 -20.14 13.22 6.40
C LYS A 23 -18.81 13.50 7.11
N LYS A 24 -18.02 12.43 7.30
CA LYS A 24 -16.57 12.44 7.63
C LYS A 24 -15.80 13.34 6.66
N SER A 25 -15.85 14.65 6.90
CA SER A 25 -15.06 15.66 6.24
C SER A 25 -13.74 15.75 6.98
N SER A 26 -12.63 15.79 6.25
CA SER A 26 -11.28 15.96 6.82
C SER A 26 -11.07 17.28 7.56
N ARG A 27 -12.08 18.16 7.58
CA ARG A 27 -12.12 19.42 8.33
C ARG A 27 -13.11 19.42 9.49
N ALA A 28 -13.62 18.25 9.90
CA ALA A 28 -14.44 18.16 11.10
C ALA A 28 -13.62 18.64 12.30
N VAL A 29 -14.16 19.63 13.01
CA VAL A 29 -13.59 20.15 14.26
C VAL A 29 -13.46 18.96 15.23
N GLY A 30 -12.24 18.70 15.73
CA GLY A 30 -11.96 17.59 16.66
C GLY A 30 -11.08 16.44 16.13
N LEU A 31 -10.48 16.55 14.94
CA LEU A 31 -9.42 15.60 14.55
C LEU A 31 -8.16 15.87 15.41
N PRO A 32 -7.72 14.92 16.26
CA PRO A 32 -6.56 15.13 17.10
C PRO A 32 -5.30 15.24 16.23
N PHE A 33 -4.54 16.32 16.43
CA PHE A 33 -3.20 16.42 15.85
C PHE A 33 -2.27 15.44 16.56
N ALA A 34 -1.51 14.67 15.78
CA ALA A 34 -0.48 13.77 16.28
C ALA A 34 0.85 14.12 15.60
N SER A 35 1.92 14.23 16.39
CA SER A 35 3.29 14.24 15.89
C SER A 35 3.74 12.80 15.67
N LEU A 36 4.44 12.55 14.57
CA LEU A 36 5.00 11.23 14.26
C LEU A 36 6.47 11.41 13.86
N GLN A 37 7.35 10.67 14.53
CA GLN A 37 8.76 10.57 14.17
C GLN A 37 8.94 9.31 13.31
N VAL A 38 9.45 9.50 12.09
CA VAL A 38 9.74 8.40 11.16
C VAL A 38 11.25 8.27 11.07
N GLU A 39 11.77 7.12 11.51
CA GLU A 39 13.16 6.77 11.31
C GLU A 39 13.26 5.74 10.18
N PRO A 40 14.14 5.95 9.19
CA PRO A 40 14.34 4.99 8.13
C PRO A 40 14.99 3.72 8.68
N LEU A 41 14.48 2.56 8.24
CA LEU A 41 15.11 1.28 8.54
C LEU A 41 16.51 1.18 7.90
N GLU A 42 17.44 0.55 8.61
CA GLU A 42 18.75 0.19 8.04
C GLU A 42 18.57 -0.78 6.87
N ASN A 43 17.73 -1.80 7.06
CA ASN A 43 17.40 -2.80 6.05
C ASN A 43 16.05 -2.49 5.39
N GLN A 44 16.10 -1.89 4.21
CA GLN A 44 14.91 -1.53 3.43
C GLN A 44 14.35 -2.74 2.67
N PHE A 45 13.03 -2.92 2.72
CA PHE A 45 12.34 -3.97 1.96
C PHE A 45 12.27 -3.69 0.45
N ILE A 46 12.30 -2.40 0.08
CA ILE A 46 12.20 -1.93 -1.31
C ILE A 46 13.62 -1.56 -1.78
N LYS A 47 14.13 -2.23 -2.82
CA LYS A 47 15.44 -1.89 -3.38
C LYS A 47 15.35 -0.71 -4.34
N LYS A 48 16.50 -0.09 -4.61
CA LYS A 48 16.62 1.01 -5.58
C LYS A 48 16.15 0.55 -6.96
N GLY A 49 15.20 1.28 -7.56
CA GLY A 49 14.63 0.96 -8.87
C GLY A 49 13.43 -0.01 -8.82
N GLU A 50 13.05 -0.51 -7.64
CA GLU A 50 11.87 -1.38 -7.48
C GLU A 50 10.64 -0.59 -6.99
N THR A 51 10.78 0.71 -6.71
CA THR A 51 9.70 1.57 -6.19
C THR A 51 8.48 1.62 -7.12
N ASP A 52 8.69 1.70 -8.43
CA ASP A 52 7.59 1.75 -9.41
C ASP A 52 6.83 0.41 -9.47
N MET A 53 7.55 -0.71 -9.36
CA MET A 53 6.95 -2.04 -9.30
C MET A 53 6.18 -2.24 -7.99
N TRP A 54 6.72 -1.75 -6.87
CA TRP A 54 6.07 -1.74 -5.57
C TRP A 54 4.73 -1.02 -5.63
N ASP A 55 4.73 0.22 -6.13
CA ASP A 55 3.53 1.05 -6.24
C ASP A 55 2.51 0.44 -7.21
N TYR A 56 2.96 -0.12 -8.32
CA TYR A 56 2.09 -0.84 -9.27
C TYR A 56 1.34 -2.01 -8.61
N CYS A 57 2.06 -2.86 -7.87
CA CYS A 57 1.48 -4.00 -7.17
C CYS A 57 0.49 -3.55 -6.08
N LEU A 58 0.88 -2.58 -5.26
CA LEU A 58 0.03 -2.06 -4.19
C LEU A 58 -1.26 -1.46 -4.76
N ARG A 59 -1.17 -0.54 -5.73
CA ARG A 59 -2.34 0.16 -6.26
C ARG A 59 -3.38 -0.78 -6.83
N ARG A 60 -2.97 -1.86 -7.51
CA ARG A 60 -3.90 -2.84 -8.10
C ARG A 60 -4.48 -3.81 -7.09
N LEU A 61 -3.67 -4.30 -6.15
CA LEU A 61 -4.12 -5.29 -5.18
C LEU A 61 -5.00 -4.65 -4.09
N PHE A 62 -4.69 -3.43 -3.64
CA PHE A 62 -5.47 -2.76 -2.60
C PHE A 62 -6.89 -2.36 -3.00
N VAL A 63 -7.22 -2.36 -4.30
CA VAL A 63 -8.62 -2.20 -4.77
C VAL A 63 -9.52 -3.25 -4.14
N ARG A 64 -9.01 -4.48 -3.96
CA ARG A 64 -9.75 -5.63 -3.40
C ARG A 64 -9.17 -6.05 -2.05
N LYS A 65 -8.89 -5.09 -1.16
CA LYS A 65 -8.20 -5.31 0.12
C LYS A 65 -8.73 -6.44 1.01
N ALA A 66 -10.02 -6.77 0.95
CA ALA A 66 -10.66 -7.81 1.75
C ALA A 66 -10.61 -9.21 1.11
N THR A 67 -10.10 -9.31 -0.12
CA THR A 67 -10.01 -10.56 -0.86
C THR A 67 -8.70 -11.28 -0.60
N GLU A 68 -8.74 -12.61 -0.70
CA GLU A 68 -7.56 -13.46 -0.60
C GLU A 68 -6.62 -13.21 -1.78
N LEU A 69 -5.31 -13.27 -1.52
CA LEU A 69 -4.28 -13.02 -2.51
C LEU A 69 -4.48 -13.84 -3.79
N LYS A 70 -4.91 -15.10 -3.67
CA LYS A 70 -5.09 -16.03 -4.81
C LYS A 70 -6.11 -15.49 -5.81
N THR A 71 -7.16 -14.87 -5.30
CA THR A 71 -8.27 -14.33 -6.09
C THR A 71 -7.99 -12.92 -6.61
N ALA A 72 -7.07 -12.20 -5.98
CA ALA A 72 -6.68 -10.85 -6.34
C ALA A 72 -5.57 -10.81 -7.39
N LEU A 73 -4.66 -11.79 -7.39
CA LEU A 73 -3.52 -11.86 -8.31
C LEU A 73 -3.89 -11.74 -9.80
N PRO A 74 -4.96 -12.35 -10.33
CA PRO A 74 -5.37 -12.15 -11.72
C PRO A 74 -5.68 -10.68 -12.07
N GLY A 75 -6.02 -9.84 -11.08
CA GLY A 75 -6.23 -8.40 -11.26
C GLY A 75 -4.94 -7.59 -11.39
N LEU A 76 -3.77 -8.19 -11.10
CA LEU A 76 -2.47 -7.53 -11.21
C LEU A 76 -2.06 -7.34 -12.67
N ALA A 77 -2.10 -8.41 -13.46
CA ALA A 77 -1.80 -8.41 -14.88
C ALA A 77 -2.37 -9.68 -15.54
N PRO A 78 -2.62 -9.68 -16.86
CA PRO A 78 -2.97 -10.90 -17.59
C PRO A 78 -1.93 -12.01 -17.36
N GLY A 79 -2.37 -13.19 -16.92
CA GLY A 79 -1.47 -14.31 -16.65
C GLY A 79 -0.88 -14.35 -15.23
N ALA A 80 -1.13 -13.34 -14.39
CA ALA A 80 -0.58 -13.27 -13.03
C ALA A 80 -1.01 -14.43 -12.10
N GLN A 81 -2.01 -15.23 -12.47
CA GLN A 81 -2.33 -16.48 -11.79
C GLN A 81 -1.15 -17.47 -11.70
N THR A 82 -0.17 -17.38 -12.61
CA THR A 82 1.03 -18.23 -12.56
C THR A 82 1.94 -17.90 -11.38
N LEU A 83 1.86 -16.67 -10.84
CA LEU A 83 2.64 -16.24 -9.68
C LEU A 83 2.29 -17.02 -8.43
N VAL A 84 1.05 -17.50 -8.30
CA VAL A 84 0.61 -18.34 -7.18
C VAL A 84 1.55 -19.53 -6.98
N LYS A 85 1.91 -20.22 -8.09
CA LYS A 85 2.81 -21.38 -8.04
C LYS A 85 4.22 -21.01 -7.57
N LYS A 86 4.69 -19.81 -7.94
CA LYS A 86 6.01 -19.30 -7.55
C LYS A 86 6.06 -18.86 -6.08
N LEU A 87 4.93 -18.44 -5.53
CA LEU A 87 4.80 -18.00 -4.14
C LEU A 87 4.61 -19.15 -3.15
N THR A 88 4.00 -20.26 -3.58
CA THR A 88 3.72 -21.43 -2.73
C THR A 88 4.72 -22.57 -2.87
N ASP A 89 5.75 -22.41 -3.69
CA ASP A 89 6.68 -23.49 -4.04
C ASP A 89 7.31 -24.11 -2.78
N PRO A 90 7.08 -25.41 -2.48
CA PRO A 90 7.63 -26.06 -1.31
C PRO A 90 9.15 -26.20 -1.36
N ALA A 91 9.80 -25.94 -2.50
CA ALA A 91 11.25 -25.91 -2.61
C ALA A 91 11.89 -24.65 -2.00
N ARG A 92 11.10 -23.61 -1.67
CA ARG A 92 11.59 -22.41 -0.98
C ARG A 92 11.63 -22.58 0.54
N PRO A 93 12.56 -21.92 1.24
CA PRO A 93 12.52 -21.82 2.69
C PRO A 93 11.21 -21.17 3.15
N ASP A 94 10.69 -21.57 4.31
CA ASP A 94 9.40 -21.11 4.83
C ASP A 94 9.32 -19.58 4.97
N ASP A 95 10.45 -18.92 5.25
CA ASP A 95 10.55 -17.46 5.33
C ASP A 95 10.39 -16.74 3.97
N GLU A 96 10.50 -17.46 2.85
CA GLU A 96 10.27 -16.93 1.50
C GLU A 96 8.96 -17.43 0.88
N ARG A 97 8.13 -18.14 1.64
CA ARG A 97 6.85 -18.68 1.20
C ARG A 97 5.72 -17.75 1.65
N LEU A 98 4.74 -17.60 0.77
CA LEU A 98 3.59 -16.74 1.04
C LEU A 98 2.31 -17.58 1.03
N ASP A 99 1.52 -17.50 2.10
CA ASP A 99 0.18 -18.09 2.11
C ASP A 99 -0.77 -17.25 1.26
N VAL A 100 -1.26 -17.87 0.20
CA VAL A 100 -2.09 -17.22 -0.83
C VAL A 100 -3.56 -17.13 -0.39
N ARG A 101 -3.92 -17.75 0.74
CA ARG A 101 -5.23 -17.60 1.40
C ARG A 101 -5.28 -16.35 2.28
N THR A 102 -4.15 -15.76 2.61
CA THR A 102 -4.10 -14.51 3.38
C THR A 102 -4.77 -13.38 2.60
N LYS A 103 -5.54 -12.55 3.32
CA LYS A 103 -6.18 -11.37 2.73
C LYS A 103 -5.16 -10.27 2.51
N ILE A 104 -5.37 -9.46 1.48
CA ILE A 104 -4.43 -8.38 1.10
C ILE A 104 -4.21 -7.39 2.25
N ASN A 105 -5.25 -7.06 3.02
CA ASN A 105 -5.15 -6.17 4.17
C ASN A 105 -4.45 -6.77 5.40
N GLN A 106 -4.11 -8.06 5.37
CA GLN A 106 -3.39 -8.77 6.42
C GLN A 106 -1.93 -9.05 6.04
N LEU A 107 -1.50 -8.67 4.83
CA LEU A 107 -0.13 -8.85 4.38
C LEU A 107 0.81 -7.85 5.06
N GLU A 108 1.91 -8.35 5.61
CA GLU A 108 2.97 -7.56 6.22
C GLU A 108 3.98 -7.07 5.17
N ALA A 109 4.81 -6.07 5.52
CA ALA A 109 5.83 -5.53 4.62
C ALA A 109 6.79 -6.60 4.04
N LYS A 110 7.06 -7.67 4.82
CA LYS A 110 7.86 -8.82 4.39
C LYS A 110 7.17 -9.62 3.28
N ASP A 111 5.87 -9.87 3.42
CA ASP A 111 5.07 -10.58 2.43
C ASP A 111 5.06 -9.85 1.09
N TRP A 112 4.96 -8.52 1.15
CA TRP A 112 5.03 -7.66 -0.02
C TRP A 112 6.40 -7.72 -0.71
N ALA A 113 7.49 -7.82 0.04
CA ALA A 113 8.83 -8.00 -0.53
C ALA A 113 8.97 -9.35 -1.26
N ILE A 114 8.42 -10.44 -0.71
CA ILE A 114 8.39 -11.76 -1.36
C ILE A 114 7.56 -11.70 -2.66
N LEU A 115 6.39 -11.07 -2.60
CA LEU A 115 5.53 -10.88 -3.77
C LEU A 115 6.24 -10.09 -4.86
N LEU A 116 6.97 -9.04 -4.49
CA LEU A 116 7.75 -8.25 -5.42
C LEU A 116 8.90 -9.03 -6.06
N LYS A 117 9.63 -9.83 -5.29
CA LYS A 117 10.69 -10.70 -5.82
C LYS A 117 10.11 -11.65 -6.88
N ALA A 118 8.99 -12.30 -6.56
CA ALA A 118 8.29 -13.18 -7.50
C ALA A 118 7.76 -12.44 -8.74
N PHE A 119 7.31 -11.19 -8.58
CA PHE A 119 6.84 -10.35 -9.69
C PHE A 119 7.99 -9.87 -10.59
N SER A 120 9.14 -9.53 -10.00
CA SER A 120 10.34 -9.11 -10.74
C SER A 120 10.93 -10.26 -11.57
N ASP A 121 10.91 -11.47 -11.03
CA ASP A 121 11.37 -12.70 -11.72
C ASP A 121 10.39 -13.19 -12.80
N TRP A 122 9.19 -12.61 -12.87
CA TRP A 122 8.15 -13.07 -13.78
C TRP A 122 8.36 -12.52 -15.20
N PRO A 123 8.48 -13.38 -16.23
CA PRO A 123 8.83 -12.95 -17.59
C PRO A 123 7.74 -12.14 -18.30
N PHE A 124 6.49 -12.22 -17.82
CA PHE A 124 5.35 -11.48 -18.38
C PHE A 124 5.00 -10.24 -17.55
N LYS A 125 5.91 -9.81 -16.67
CA LYS A 125 5.69 -8.57 -15.93
C LYS A 125 5.52 -7.43 -16.95
N PRO A 126 4.46 -6.61 -16.81
CA PRO A 126 4.35 -5.43 -17.65
C PRO A 126 5.57 -4.54 -17.39
N ASP A 127 6.19 -4.06 -18.46
CA ASP A 127 7.20 -3.01 -18.37
C ASP A 127 6.50 -1.74 -17.90
N VAL A 128 6.39 -1.55 -16.58
CA VAL A 128 5.90 -0.30 -15.98
C VAL A 128 6.93 0.83 -16.17
N CYS A 129 7.88 0.67 -17.09
CA CYS A 129 8.97 1.58 -17.43
C CYS A 129 8.66 2.43 -18.68
N LEU A 130 7.44 2.97 -18.82
CA LEU A 130 7.06 3.72 -20.03
C LEU A 130 6.46 5.13 -19.85
N LEU A 131 6.54 5.80 -18.69
CA LEU A 131 6.08 7.20 -18.63
C LEU A 131 6.87 8.22 -17.77
N LEU A 132 7.86 7.83 -16.94
CA LEU A 132 8.75 8.84 -16.32
C LEU A 132 9.98 9.19 -17.17
N LEU A 133 10.13 8.60 -18.36
CA LEU A 133 11.18 8.96 -19.32
C LEU A 133 10.74 9.87 -20.48
N TYR A 134 9.47 10.28 -20.59
CA TYR A 134 9.04 11.10 -21.74
C TYR A 134 8.79 12.59 -21.47
N THR A 135 8.53 13.04 -20.23
CA THR A 135 8.18 14.46 -19.99
C THR A 135 9.16 15.26 -19.14
N ARG A 136 10.35 14.73 -18.83
CA ARG A 136 11.45 15.52 -18.26
C ARG A 136 12.76 15.32 -19.02
N GLY A 137 12.92 16.08 -20.10
CA GLY A 137 14.20 16.74 -20.35
C GLY A 137 15.15 16.14 -21.38
N ARG A 138 14.68 15.47 -22.44
CA ARG A 138 15.40 15.50 -23.73
C ARG A 138 14.78 16.57 -24.63
N VAL A 139 15.14 17.82 -24.35
CA VAL A 139 15.12 18.89 -25.35
C VAL A 139 16.51 19.52 -25.33
N LEU A 140 17.28 19.12 -26.34
CA LEU A 140 18.36 19.81 -27.06
C LEU A 140 19.46 20.59 -26.32
N MET A 141 20.69 20.20 -26.70
CA MET A 141 21.97 20.93 -26.76
C MET A 141 22.69 21.24 -25.44
#